data_AF-A0A401FR05-F1
#
_entry.id   AF-A0A401FR05-F1
#
_cell.length_a   1.000
_cell.length_b   1.000
_cell.length_c   1.000
_cell.angle_alpha   90.00
_cell.angle_beta   90.00
_cell.angle_gamma   90.00
#
_symmetry.space_group_name_H-M   'P 1'
#
loop_
_entity.id
_entity.type
_entity.pdbx_description
1 polymer ?
#
loop_
_entity_poly.entity_id
_entity_poly.type
_entity_poly.pdbx_seq_one_letter_code
_entity_poly.pdbx_strand_id
1 'polypeptide(L)'
;MKDQFVEEVLRLFPGAADELSEYDGLLHLQMGVFERHMTEAIERRDREVVVRGFMLAEKCYRQGDEEMKDAVDVSFAEGVLALLSPDAKAWGWSLMPKLLRQLYTDFWDGFSD
;
A
#
# COMPACT_ATOMS: atom_id res chain seq x y z
N MET A 1 13.22 1.21 -10.09
CA MET A 1 11.87 1.40 -9.52
C MET A 1 11.88 1.31 -8.00
N LYS A 2 12.60 0.35 -7.40
CA LYS A 2 12.70 0.18 -5.94
C LYS A 2 13.22 1.43 -5.20
N ASP A 3 14.33 2.01 -5.63
CA ASP A 3 14.88 3.22 -4.99
C ASP A 3 13.89 4.40 -5.07
N GLN A 4 13.24 4.56 -6.23
CA GLN A 4 12.20 5.57 -6.41
C GLN A 4 10.99 5.31 -5.50
N PHE A 5 10.61 4.06 -5.29
CA PHE A 5 9.55 3.72 -4.34
C PHE A 5 9.92 4.15 -2.92
N VAL A 6 11.11 3.78 -2.43
CA VAL A 6 11.58 4.16 -1.09
C VAL A 6 11.61 5.68 -0.93
N GLU A 7 12.14 6.42 -1.91
CA GLU A 7 12.14 7.89 -1.88
C GLU A 7 10.73 8.49 -1.78
N GLU A 8 9.77 7.99 -2.56
CA GLU A 8 8.39 8.50 -2.54
C GLU A 8 7.67 8.13 -1.23
N VAL A 9 7.94 6.93 -0.67
CA VAL A 9 7.43 6.54 0.65
C VAL A 9 7.97 7.48 1.72
N LEU A 10 9.26 7.82 1.70
CA LEU A 10 9.85 8.77 2.67
C LEU A 10 9.29 10.19 2.54
N ARG A 11 8.89 10.62 1.34
CA ARG A 11 8.21 11.91 1.16
C ARG A 11 6.80 11.92 1.76
N LEU A 12 6.12 10.78 1.76
CA LEU A 12 4.78 10.63 2.35
C LEU A 12 4.86 10.38 3.86
N PHE A 13 5.86 9.62 4.29
CA PHE A 13 6.05 9.12 5.64
C PHE A 13 7.51 9.28 6.06
N PRO A 14 7.98 10.49 6.40
CA PRO A 14 9.36 10.72 6.82
C PRO A 14 9.78 9.86 8.02
N GLY A 15 8.82 9.49 8.88
CA GLY A 15 9.05 8.62 10.04
C GLY A 15 9.32 7.15 9.70
N ALA A 16 9.15 6.71 8.46
CA ALA A 16 9.40 5.34 8.03
C ALA A 16 10.89 5.05 7.74
N ALA A 17 11.77 6.04 7.86
CA ALA A 17 13.17 5.95 7.45
C ALA A 17 13.94 4.79 8.07
N ASP A 18 13.88 4.66 9.40
CA ASP A 18 14.66 3.65 10.12
C ASP A 18 14.20 2.24 9.70
N GLU A 19 12.89 2.03 9.59
CA GLU A 19 12.27 0.74 9.25
C GLU A 19 12.52 0.35 7.79
N LEU A 20 12.44 1.32 6.86
CA LEU A 20 12.77 1.07 5.46
C LEU A 20 14.25 0.72 5.27
N SER A 21 15.13 1.30 6.08
CA SER A 21 16.57 1.00 6.05
C SER A 21 16.88 -0.38 6.64
N GLU A 22 16.14 -0.80 7.67
CA GLU A 22 16.27 -2.15 8.25
C GLU A 22 15.97 -3.24 7.21
N TYR A 23 15.05 -2.95 6.29
CA TYR A 23 14.65 -3.86 5.21
C TYR A 23 15.26 -3.51 3.85
N ASP A 24 16.43 -2.88 3.83
CA ASP A 24 17.10 -2.55 2.57
C ASP A 24 17.32 -3.79 1.69
N GLY A 25 16.96 -3.67 0.41
CA GLY A 25 16.96 -4.77 -0.56
C GLY A 25 15.84 -5.81 -0.39
N LEU A 26 15.00 -5.72 0.64
CA LEU A 26 13.90 -6.66 0.92
C LEU A 26 12.54 -6.04 0.57
N LEU A 27 12.22 -6.02 -0.73
CA LEU A 27 11.11 -5.23 -1.28
C LEU A 27 9.75 -5.52 -0.62
N HIS A 28 9.41 -6.78 -0.36
CA HIS A 28 8.15 -7.14 0.29
C HIS A 28 8.03 -6.58 1.70
N LEU A 29 9.13 -6.58 2.46
CA LEU A 29 9.14 -6.02 3.81
C LEU A 29 9.04 -4.49 3.77
N GLN A 30 9.74 -3.84 2.83
CA GLN A 30 9.59 -2.40 2.59
C GLN A 30 8.16 -2.02 2.16
N MET A 31 7.51 -2.86 1.35
CA MET A 31 6.12 -2.69 0.97
C MET A 31 5.16 -2.88 2.15
N GLY A 32 5.45 -3.83 3.05
CA GLY A 32 4.72 -4.00 4.31
C GLY A 32 4.84 -2.80 5.25
N VAL A 33 6.02 -2.18 5.33
CA VAL A 33 6.19 -0.91 6.07
C VAL A 33 5.29 0.18 5.48
N PHE A 34 5.26 0.29 4.15
CA PHE A 34 4.39 1.25 3.46
C PHE A 34 2.89 0.96 3.67
N GLU A 35 2.47 -0.31 3.61
CA GLU A 35 1.10 -0.74 3.90
C GLU A 35 0.67 -0.28 5.29
N ARG A 36 1.46 -0.56 6.32
CA ARG A 36 1.13 -0.19 7.70
C ARG A 36 0.97 1.32 7.88
N HIS A 37 1.88 2.13 7.32
CA HIS A 37 1.75 3.59 7.38
C HIS A 37 0.53 4.11 6.60
N MET A 38 0.19 3.46 5.49
CA MET A 38 -1.04 3.76 4.75
C MET A 38 -2.29 3.42 5.55
N THR A 39 -2.33 2.27 6.21
CA THR A 39 -3.41 1.84 7.10
C THR A 39 -3.63 2.87 8.21
N GLU A 40 -2.56 3.31 8.88
CA GLU A 40 -2.66 4.38 9.88
C GLU A 40 -3.13 5.73 9.30
N ALA A 41 -2.68 6.10 8.09
CA ALA A 41 -3.14 7.31 7.43
C ALA A 41 -4.64 7.27 7.12
N ILE A 42 -5.16 6.08 6.79
CA ILE A 42 -6.59 5.84 6.58
C ILE A 42 -7.39 6.00 7.88
N GLU A 43 -6.89 5.45 8.98
CA GLU A 43 -7.48 5.64 10.31
C GLU A 43 -7.52 7.11 10.72
N ARG A 44 -6.45 7.86 10.45
CA ARG A 44 -6.34 9.29 10.75
C ARG A 44 -7.13 10.19 9.79
N ARG A 45 -7.79 9.64 8.77
CA ARG A 45 -8.52 10.39 7.72
C ARG A 45 -7.65 11.39 6.96
N ASP A 46 -6.36 11.11 6.81
CA ASP A 46 -5.45 11.98 6.06
C ASP A 46 -5.64 11.79 4.55
N ARG A 47 -6.65 12.48 4.01
CA ARG A 47 -7.07 12.31 2.62
C ARG A 47 -5.93 12.54 1.62
N GLU A 48 -5.11 13.56 1.84
CA GLU A 48 -4.04 13.91 0.89
C GLU A 48 -3.00 12.79 0.83
N VAL A 49 -2.52 12.35 2.00
CA VAL A 49 -1.54 11.26 2.11
C VAL A 49 -2.09 9.97 1.53
N VAL A 50 -3.34 9.63 1.85
CA VAL A 50 -3.98 8.39 1.37
C VAL A 50 -4.14 8.39 -0.15
N VAL A 51 -4.61 9.48 -0.74
CA VAL A 51 -4.73 9.58 -2.20
C VAL A 51 -3.36 9.44 -2.87
N ARG A 52 -2.34 10.16 -2.38
CA ARG A 52 -1.00 10.10 -2.96
C ARG A 52 -0.34 8.72 -2.78
N GLY A 53 -0.54 8.09 -1.64
CA GLY A 53 -0.03 6.74 -1.37
C GLY A 53 -0.70 5.70 -2.28
N PHE A 54 -2.02 5.76 -2.47
CA PHE A 54 -2.66 4.87 -3.44
C PHE A 54 -2.21 5.13 -4.88
N MET A 55 -1.97 6.38 -5.27
CA MET A 55 -1.38 6.67 -6.59
C MET A 55 0.03 6.11 -6.73
N LEU A 56 0.84 6.13 -5.66
CA LEU A 56 2.16 5.51 -5.64
C LEU A 56 2.06 3.99 -5.83
N ALA A 57 1.19 3.33 -5.05
CA ALA A 57 0.97 1.89 -5.17
C ALA A 57 0.50 1.49 -6.59
N GLU A 58 -0.48 2.21 -7.16
CA GLU A 58 -0.94 1.96 -8.53
C GLU A 58 0.18 2.18 -9.55
N LYS A 59 1.01 3.22 -9.38
CA LYS A 59 2.17 3.47 -10.25
C LYS A 59 3.18 2.32 -10.16
N CYS A 60 3.52 1.87 -8.95
CA CYS A 60 4.42 0.75 -8.71
C CYS A 60 3.91 -0.52 -9.39
N TYR A 61 2.62 -0.83 -9.28
CA TYR A 61 2.04 -2.00 -9.95
C TYR A 61 2.05 -1.88 -11.48
N ARG A 62 1.69 -0.71 -12.02
CA ARG A 62 1.61 -0.53 -13.49
C ARG A 62 2.99 -0.53 -14.16
N GLN A 63 3.99 0.06 -13.51
CA GLN A 63 5.29 0.38 -14.12
C GLN A 63 6.44 -0.46 -13.56
N GLY A 64 6.20 -1.19 -12.47
CA GLY A 64 7.19 -2.06 -11.84
C GLY A 64 7.50 -3.31 -12.67
N ASP A 65 8.62 -3.94 -12.32
CA ASP A 65 8.95 -5.30 -12.72
C ASP A 65 8.03 -6.31 -12.01
N GLU A 66 8.21 -7.60 -12.30
CA GLU A 66 7.39 -8.67 -11.73
C GLU A 66 7.46 -8.69 -10.19
N GLU A 67 8.65 -8.48 -9.62
CA GLU A 67 8.85 -8.44 -8.17
C GLU A 67 8.11 -7.25 -7.52
N MET A 68 8.15 -6.05 -8.12
CA MET A 68 7.40 -4.90 -7.62
C MET A 68 5.89 -5.10 -7.73
N LYS A 69 5.42 -5.73 -8.81
CA LYS A 69 4.00 -6.06 -8.97
C LYS A 69 3.54 -7.03 -7.90
N ASP A 70 4.29 -8.11 -7.70
CA ASP A 70 4.02 -9.13 -6.69
C ASP A 70 4.03 -8.53 -5.28
N ALA A 71 5.00 -7.64 -4.98
CA ALA A 71 5.04 -6.94 -3.71
C ALA A 71 3.81 -6.03 -3.50
N VAL A 72 3.38 -5.26 -4.50
CA VAL A 72 2.16 -4.44 -4.38
C VAL A 72 0.91 -5.31 -4.22
N ASP A 73 0.82 -6.41 -4.95
CA ASP A 73 -0.34 -7.31 -4.89
C ASP A 73 -0.43 -7.92 -3.48
N VAL A 74 0.58 -8.70 -3.11
CA VAL A 74 0.57 -9.53 -1.89
C VAL A 74 0.84 -8.72 -0.63
N SER A 75 1.82 -7.83 -0.66
CA SER A 75 2.31 -7.14 0.56
C SER A 75 1.65 -5.79 0.80
N PHE A 76 0.78 -5.32 -0.09
CA PHE A 76 0.04 -4.07 0.09
C PHE A 76 -1.46 -4.23 -0.13
N ALA A 77 -1.88 -4.68 -1.32
CA ALA A 77 -3.28 -4.67 -1.70
C ALA A 77 -4.12 -5.58 -0.81
N GLU A 78 -3.61 -6.75 -0.42
CA GLU A 78 -4.32 -7.68 0.49
C GLU A 78 -4.59 -7.07 1.87
N GLY A 79 -3.62 -6.33 2.41
CA GLY A 79 -3.55 -5.93 3.83
C GLY A 79 -4.11 -4.54 4.15
N VAL A 80 -3.98 -3.56 3.23
CA VAL A 80 -4.13 -2.12 3.54
C VAL A 80 -5.49 -1.70 4.09
N LEU A 81 -6.52 -2.52 3.92
CA LEU A 81 -7.81 -2.31 4.56
C LEU A 81 -8.17 -3.39 5.58
N ALA A 82 -7.50 -4.55 5.60
CA ALA A 82 -7.97 -5.78 6.23
C ALA A 82 -8.36 -5.60 7.71
N LEU A 83 -7.52 -4.89 8.47
CA LEU A 83 -7.64 -4.72 9.93
C LEU A 83 -8.38 -3.44 10.35
N LEU A 84 -8.82 -2.62 9.40
CA LEU A 84 -9.52 -1.36 9.69
C LEU A 84 -10.95 -1.60 10.20
N SER A 85 -11.43 -0.68 11.04
CA SER A 85 -12.85 -0.61 11.40
C SER A 85 -13.73 -0.45 10.15
N PRO A 86 -15.02 -0.87 10.18
CA PRO A 86 -15.89 -0.78 9.00
C PRO A 86 -16.00 0.63 8.41
N ASP A 87 -16.10 1.66 9.26
CA ASP A 87 -16.13 3.06 8.82
C ASP A 87 -14.80 3.47 8.17
N ALA A 88 -13.67 3.07 8.77
CA ALA A 88 -12.35 3.34 8.22
C ALA A 88 -12.17 2.68 6.84
N LYS A 89 -12.57 1.40 6.72
CA LYS A 89 -12.60 0.61 5.49
C LYS A 89 -13.40 1.29 4.39
N ALA A 90 -14.64 1.69 4.67
CA ALA A 90 -15.54 2.29 3.68
C ALA A 90 -14.99 3.59 3.09
N TRP A 91 -14.44 4.45 3.94
CA TRP A 91 -13.82 5.70 3.48
C TRP A 91 -12.51 5.46 2.72
N GLY A 92 -11.64 4.56 3.20
CA GLY A 92 -10.40 4.20 2.49
C GLY A 92 -10.70 3.62 1.11
N TRP A 93 -11.68 2.71 1.05
CA TRP A 93 -12.20 2.13 -0.19
C TRP A 93 -12.70 3.18 -1.20
N SER A 94 -13.36 4.25 -0.70
CA SER A 94 -13.86 5.33 -1.57
C SER A 94 -12.74 6.13 -2.27
N LEU A 95 -11.53 6.11 -1.71
CA LEU A 95 -10.35 6.79 -2.26
C LEU A 95 -9.48 5.85 -3.10
N MET A 96 -9.66 4.54 -2.95
CA MET A 96 -8.83 3.54 -3.60
C MET A 96 -9.07 3.50 -5.13
N PRO A 97 -8.00 3.58 -5.94
CA PRO A 97 -8.07 3.40 -7.40
C PRO A 97 -8.71 2.08 -7.79
N LYS A 98 -9.36 2.06 -8.95
CA LYS A 98 -10.07 0.86 -9.46
C LYS A 98 -9.13 -0.35 -9.56
N LEU A 99 -7.88 -0.14 -9.98
CA LEU A 99 -6.90 -1.21 -10.11
C LEU A 99 -6.63 -1.89 -8.76
N LEU A 100 -6.31 -1.11 -7.72
CA LEU A 100 -6.02 -1.66 -6.39
C LEU A 100 -7.24 -2.31 -5.75
N ARG A 101 -8.45 -1.77 -6.00
CA ARG A 101 -9.70 -2.43 -5.59
C ARG A 101 -9.87 -3.80 -6.24
N GLN A 102 -9.50 -3.93 -7.51
CA GLN A 102 -9.54 -5.22 -8.19
C GLN A 102 -8.60 -6.22 -7.52
N LEU A 103 -7.34 -5.84 -7.25
CA LEU A 103 -6.36 -6.69 -6.56
C LEU A 103 -6.87 -7.13 -5.18
N TYR A 104 -7.39 -6.18 -4.39
CA TYR A 104 -7.99 -6.46 -3.10
C TYR A 104 -9.14 -7.49 -3.23
N THR A 105 -10.07 -7.25 -4.15
CA THR A 105 -11.23 -8.13 -4.35
C THR A 105 -10.80 -9.51 -4.85
N ASP A 106 -9.88 -9.59 -5.80
CA ASP A 106 -9.41 -10.86 -6.35
C ASP A 106 -8.80 -11.76 -5.26
N PHE A 107 -8.07 -11.16 -4.31
CA PHE A 107 -7.57 -11.89 -3.15
C PHE A 107 -8.70 -12.36 -2.23
N TRP A 108 -9.55 -11.46 -1.75
CA TRP A 108 -10.54 -11.77 -0.70
C TRP A 108 -11.76 -12.57 -1.21
N ASP A 109 -12.16 -12.41 -2.47
CA ASP A 109 -13.24 -13.21 -3.08
C ASP A 109 -12.79 -14.65 -3.31
N GLY A 110 -11.49 -14.90 -3.52
CA GLY A 110 -10.90 -16.23 -3.67
C GLY A 110 -10.98 -17.13 -2.42
N PHE A 111 -11.35 -16.58 -1.27
CA PHE A 111 -11.54 -17.32 0.00
C PHE A 111 -13.02 -17.47 0.42
N SER A 112 -13.95 -17.13 -0.46
CA SER A 112 -15.40 -17.17 -0.17
C SER A 112 -16.10 -18.50 -0.54
N ASP A 113 -15.34 -19.59 -0.76
CA ASP A 113 -15.84 -20.95 -0.98
C ASP A 113 -15.73 -21.86 0.26
#